data_AF-A0A5N5QQG1-F1
#
_entry.id   AF-A0A5N5QQG1-F1
#
_cell.length_a   1.000
_cell.length_b   1.000
_cell.length_c   1.000
_cell.angle_alpha   90.00
_cell.angle_beta   90.00
_cell.angle_gamma   90.00
#
_symmetry.space_group_name_H-M   'P 1'
#
loop_
_entity.id
_entity.type
_entity.pdbx_description
1 polymer ?
#
loop_
_entity_poly.entity_id
_entity_poly.type
_entity_poly.pdbx_seq_one_letter_code
_entity_poly.pdbx_strand_id
1 'polypeptide(L)'
;MLGRMFVRGLATAATKPYPFSSMVSTPALPPPPENKDRMLVGKGLMAHLHKTLPLPATQNLIDLFSKKNKKPILPGSVLSVTLAHAPNNFSGVLIAVRRKGPDTSFTLRNVVQRTGVEMRFSAGSPVIKDVKVIQYAGGGGGKGGRRMRRAKLYYLRDQPQKMNAISAGVKRATANQ
;
A
#
# COMPACT_ATOMS: atom_id res chain seq x y z
N MET A 1 -7.75 41.86 13.61
CA MET A 1 -8.41 41.65 12.30
C MET A 1 -9.24 40.37 12.35
N LEU A 2 -10.53 40.48 12.67
CA LEU A 2 -11.46 39.33 12.70
C LEU A 2 -11.97 39.06 11.28
N GLY A 3 -11.64 37.89 10.73
CA GLY A 3 -12.16 37.44 9.43
C GLY A 3 -13.62 37.01 9.55
N ARG A 4 -14.53 37.72 8.87
CA ARG A 4 -15.93 37.33 8.70
C ARG A 4 -16.01 36.02 7.89
N MET A 5 -16.41 34.92 8.54
CA MET A 5 -16.86 33.73 7.84
C MET A 5 -18.28 33.96 7.32
N PHE A 6 -18.42 34.18 6.01
CA PHE A 6 -19.72 34.14 5.34
C PHE A 6 -20.10 32.68 5.10
N VAL A 7 -20.98 32.12 5.94
CA VAL A 7 -21.71 30.90 5.62
C VAL A 7 -22.93 31.29 4.80
N ARG A 8 -22.92 30.98 3.49
CA ARG A 8 -24.16 30.98 2.69
C ARG A 8 -24.99 29.78 3.14
N GLY A 9 -26.06 30.02 3.90
CA GLY A 9 -27.08 29.02 4.15
C GLY A 9 -27.68 28.54 2.83
N LEU A 10 -27.63 27.24 2.57
CA LEU A 10 -28.39 26.62 1.49
C LEU A 10 -29.87 26.79 1.82
N ALA A 11 -30.56 27.66 1.08
CA ALA A 11 -32.00 27.76 1.15
C ALA A 11 -32.60 26.39 0.79
N THR A 12 -33.30 25.78 1.75
CA THR A 12 -34.15 24.62 1.51
C THR A 12 -35.12 24.98 0.39
N ALA A 13 -35.02 24.32 -0.76
CA ALA A 13 -35.87 24.61 -1.90
C ALA A 13 -37.32 24.28 -1.51
N ALA A 14 -38.13 25.30 -1.23
CA ALA A 14 -39.56 25.15 -1.03
C ALA A 14 -40.19 24.48 -2.25
N THR A 15 -41.11 23.54 -2.02
CA THR A 15 -41.86 22.81 -3.04
C THR A 15 -42.61 23.81 -3.92
N LYS A 16 -42.23 23.93 -5.18
CA LYS A 16 -42.98 24.73 -6.15
C LYS A 16 -44.28 23.99 -6.50
N PRO A 17 -45.45 24.64 -6.43
CA PRO A 17 -46.71 24.03 -6.84
C PRO A 17 -46.64 23.67 -8.34
N TYR A 18 -47.25 22.54 -8.72
CA TYR A 18 -47.21 22.06 -10.10
C TYR A 18 -47.94 23.05 -11.02
N PRO A 19 -47.31 23.54 -12.11
CA PRO A 19 -47.81 24.70 -12.84
C PRO A 19 -49.09 24.43 -13.64
N PHE A 20 -49.42 23.17 -13.91
CA PHE A 20 -50.56 22.80 -14.76
C PHE A 20 -51.76 22.25 -13.99
N SER A 21 -51.66 22.04 -12.67
CA SER A 21 -52.78 21.55 -11.85
C SER A 21 -52.60 21.91 -10.38
N SER A 22 -53.60 22.59 -9.82
CA SER A 22 -53.66 22.98 -8.40
C SER A 22 -53.96 21.82 -7.45
N MET A 23 -54.50 20.71 -7.95
CA MET A 23 -54.81 19.52 -7.15
C MET A 23 -53.59 18.63 -6.90
N VAL A 24 -52.50 18.82 -7.65
CA VAL A 24 -51.32 17.95 -7.58
C VAL A 24 -50.32 18.51 -6.57
N SER A 25 -50.23 17.86 -5.40
CA SER A 25 -49.16 18.10 -4.43
C SER A 25 -47.90 17.35 -4.87
N THR A 26 -46.84 18.08 -5.20
CA THR A 26 -45.54 17.49 -5.48
C THR A 26 -44.86 17.15 -4.15
N PRO A 27 -44.45 15.89 -3.91
CA PRO A 27 -43.71 15.56 -2.69
C PRO A 27 -42.40 16.36 -2.67
N ALA A 28 -42.05 16.89 -1.50
CA ALA A 28 -40.78 17.56 -1.34
C ALA A 28 -39.65 16.58 -1.65
N LEU A 29 -38.67 17.02 -2.46
CA LEU A 29 -37.47 16.23 -2.69
C LEU A 29 -36.89 15.87 -1.32
N PRO A 30 -36.54 14.59 -1.08
CA PRO A 30 -35.89 14.22 0.16
C PRO A 30 -34.64 15.09 0.33
N PRO A 31 -34.39 15.62 1.54
CA PRO A 31 -33.18 16.39 1.78
C PRO A 31 -31.98 15.53 1.36
N PRO A 32 -30.97 16.12 0.68
CA PRO A 32 -29.76 15.39 0.37
C PRO A 32 -29.21 14.80 1.67
N PRO A 33 -28.66 13.57 1.66
CA PRO A 33 -28.20 12.92 2.88
C PRO A 33 -27.24 13.85 3.63
N GLU A 34 -27.47 14.02 4.94
CA GLU A 34 -26.75 14.97 5.80
C GLU A 34 -25.23 14.74 5.80
N ASN A 35 -24.79 13.53 5.45
CA ASN A 35 -23.39 13.10 5.45
C ASN A 35 -22.56 13.68 4.29
N LYS A 36 -22.58 15.00 4.10
CA LYS A 36 -21.62 15.73 3.25
C LYS A 36 -20.26 15.88 3.94
N ASP A 37 -20.24 15.87 5.28
CA ASP A 37 -19.03 16.11 6.08
C ASP A 37 -17.92 15.10 5.84
N ARG A 38 -18.25 13.85 5.48
CA ARG A 38 -17.24 12.83 5.17
C ARG A 38 -16.49 13.09 3.86
N MET A 39 -17.08 13.82 2.91
CA MET A 39 -16.44 14.22 1.66
C MET A 39 -15.78 15.61 1.75
N LEU A 40 -16.23 16.46 2.67
CA LEU A 40 -15.78 17.85 2.87
C LEU A 40 -14.43 17.99 3.58
N VAL A 41 -13.82 16.91 4.10
CA VAL A 41 -12.43 16.90 4.62
C VAL A 41 -11.37 17.15 3.52
N GLY A 42 -11.80 17.57 2.32
CA GLY A 42 -10.92 18.00 1.22
C GLY A 42 -10.06 16.89 0.62
N LYS A 43 -10.39 15.63 0.90
CA LYS A 43 -9.71 14.44 0.40
C LYS A 43 -10.79 13.65 -0.33
N GLY A 44 -10.77 13.69 -1.67
CA GLY A 44 -11.83 13.10 -2.50
C GLY A 44 -12.15 11.64 -2.15
N LEU A 45 -13.31 11.14 -2.60
CA LEU A 45 -13.85 9.80 -2.29
C LEU A 45 -12.77 8.71 -2.21
N MET A 46 -11.89 8.66 -3.22
CA MET A 46 -10.86 7.62 -3.30
C MET A 46 -9.82 7.69 -2.17
N ALA A 47 -9.48 8.88 -1.68
CA ALA A 47 -8.58 9.05 -0.55
C ALA A 47 -9.21 8.61 0.79
N HIS A 48 -10.53 8.72 0.92
CA HIS A 48 -11.28 8.15 2.04
C HIS A 48 -11.33 6.63 1.94
N LEU A 49 -11.62 6.08 0.75
CA LEU A 49 -11.65 4.64 0.50
C LEU A 49 -10.29 3.97 0.76
N HIS A 50 -9.19 4.60 0.36
CA HIS A 50 -7.83 4.08 0.64
C HIS A 50 -7.52 3.94 2.14
N LYS A 51 -8.24 4.66 3.02
CA LYS A 51 -8.05 4.59 4.47
C LYS A 51 -9.04 3.66 5.16
N THR A 52 -10.23 3.49 4.58
CA THR A 52 -11.35 2.79 5.22
C THR A 52 -11.52 1.36 4.71
N LEU A 53 -11.17 1.09 3.46
CA LEU A 53 -11.24 -0.24 2.85
C LEU A 53 -10.28 -1.26 3.47
N PRO A 54 -8.98 -0.96 3.70
CA PRO A 54 -8.07 -1.95 4.26
C PRO A 54 -8.35 -2.20 5.75
N LEU A 55 -8.33 -3.48 6.14
CA LEU A 55 -8.39 -3.87 7.56
C LEU A 55 -7.17 -3.31 8.32
N PRO A 56 -7.28 -2.99 9.62
CA PRO A 56 -6.19 -2.42 10.40
C PRO A 56 -4.89 -3.25 10.36
N ALA A 57 -4.99 -4.59 10.41
CA ALA A 57 -3.84 -5.48 10.32
C ALA A 57 -3.12 -5.36 8.96
N THR A 58 -3.89 -5.35 7.88
CA THR A 58 -3.41 -5.21 6.51
C THR A 58 -2.85 -3.82 6.23
N GLN A 59 -3.43 -2.77 6.83
CA GLN A 59 -2.99 -1.39 6.70
C GLN A 59 -1.54 -1.21 7.17
N ASN A 60 -1.18 -1.84 8.29
CA ASN A 60 0.19 -1.83 8.81
C ASN A 60 1.19 -2.38 7.78
N LEU A 61 0.84 -3.48 7.10
CA LEU A 61 1.68 -4.06 6.05
C LEU A 61 1.83 -3.14 4.85
N ILE A 62 0.76 -2.47 4.42
CA ILE A 62 0.80 -1.48 3.34
C ILE A 62 1.72 -0.30 3.71
N ASP A 63 1.66 0.16 4.96
CA ASP A 63 2.44 1.30 5.45
C ASP A 63 3.95 1.02 5.53
N LEU A 64 4.37 -0.24 5.70
CA LEU A 64 5.79 -0.63 5.58
C LEU A 64 6.38 -0.31 4.19
N PHE A 65 5.56 -0.41 3.15
CA PHE A 65 5.96 -0.10 1.77
C PHE A 65 5.69 1.36 1.38
N SER A 66 5.08 2.17 2.25
CA SER A 66 4.82 3.58 2.00
C SER A 66 6.10 4.39 1.96
N LYS A 67 6.16 5.41 1.09
CA LYS A 67 7.28 6.36 0.98
C LYS A 67 7.34 7.32 2.17
N LYS A 68 6.22 7.48 2.88
CA LYS A 68 6.06 8.40 4.00
C LYS A 68 6.63 7.85 5.31
N ASN A 69 6.83 6.53 5.38
CA ASN A 69 7.41 5.89 6.56
C ASN A 69 8.90 6.27 6.69
N LYS A 70 9.38 6.41 7.94
CA LYS A 70 10.78 6.75 8.25
C LYS A 70 11.77 5.71 7.72
N LYS A 71 11.40 4.43 7.80
CA LYS A 71 12.21 3.30 7.31
C LYS A 71 11.43 2.52 6.25
N PRO A 72 11.27 3.08 5.02
CA PRO A 72 10.51 2.41 3.99
C PRO A 72 11.27 1.20 3.47
N ILE A 73 10.55 0.11 3.19
CA ILE A 73 11.17 -1.04 2.53
C ILE A 73 11.49 -0.66 1.08
N LEU A 74 12.77 -0.75 0.74
CA LEU A 74 13.29 -0.44 -0.59
C LEU A 74 13.64 -1.72 -1.37
N PRO A 75 13.53 -1.70 -2.70
CA PRO A 75 14.09 -2.75 -3.55
C PRO A 75 15.56 -3.02 -3.23
N GLY A 76 15.93 -4.30 -3.18
CA GLY A 76 17.22 -4.78 -2.70
C GLY A 76 17.22 -5.19 -1.22
N SER A 77 16.13 -4.97 -0.49
CA SER A 77 15.94 -5.53 0.86
C SER A 77 15.61 -7.02 0.76
N VAL A 78 16.00 -7.80 1.76
CA VAL A 78 15.65 -9.22 1.88
C VAL A 78 14.50 -9.36 2.86
N LEU A 79 13.41 -9.96 2.40
CA LEU A 79 12.17 -10.14 3.15
C LEU A 79 11.91 -11.62 3.40
N SER A 80 11.30 -11.92 4.54
CA SER A 80 10.62 -13.19 4.82
C SER A 80 9.12 -12.92 4.92
N VAL A 81 8.33 -13.62 4.12
CA VAL A 81 6.88 -13.50 4.09
C VAL A 81 6.28 -14.80 4.62
N THR A 82 5.42 -14.68 5.63
CA THR A 82 4.65 -15.79 6.19
C THR A 82 3.25 -15.76 5.58
N LEU A 83 2.81 -16.88 5.03
CA LEU A 83 1.54 -17.06 4.33
C LEU A 83 0.61 -17.98 5.11
N ALA A 84 -0.69 -17.87 4.83
CA ALA A 84 -1.70 -18.78 5.37
C ALA A 84 -1.75 -20.14 4.67
N HIS A 85 -1.40 -20.18 3.37
CA HIS A 85 -1.39 -21.39 2.56
C HIS A 85 0.03 -21.72 2.08
N ALA A 86 0.24 -22.95 1.60
CA ALA A 86 1.48 -23.35 0.95
C ALA A 86 1.85 -22.35 -0.15
N PRO A 87 3.10 -21.86 -0.23
CA PRO A 87 4.32 -22.38 0.39
C PRO A 87 4.64 -21.94 1.84
N ASN A 88 3.66 -21.54 2.67
CA ASN A 88 3.76 -21.20 4.11
C ASN A 88 4.76 -20.09 4.49
N ASN A 89 6.01 -20.15 4.04
CA ASN A 89 7.04 -19.14 4.18
C ASN A 89 7.78 -18.95 2.86
N PHE A 90 8.01 -17.69 2.47
CA PHE A 90 8.82 -17.35 1.31
C PHE A 90 9.83 -16.27 1.67
N SER A 91 11.12 -16.57 1.51
CA SER A 91 12.20 -15.60 1.67
C SER A 91 12.83 -15.26 0.33
N GLY A 92 13.17 -13.99 0.13
CA GLY A 92 13.77 -13.54 -1.12
C GLY A 92 14.14 -12.07 -1.16
N VAL A 93 14.87 -11.71 -2.20
CA VAL A 93 15.25 -10.32 -2.47
C VAL A 93 14.07 -9.59 -3.09
N LEU A 94 13.73 -8.43 -2.55
CA LEU A 94 12.71 -7.55 -3.10
C LEU A 94 13.20 -6.88 -4.37
N ILE A 95 12.64 -7.25 -5.52
CA ILE A 95 13.06 -6.68 -6.81
C ILE A 95 12.21 -5.50 -7.25
N ALA A 96 10.92 -5.47 -6.89
CA ALA A 96 10.02 -4.41 -7.31
C ALA A 96 8.88 -4.21 -6.30
N VAL A 97 8.46 -2.95 -6.15
CA VAL A 97 7.26 -2.56 -5.42
C VAL A 97 6.37 -1.74 -6.35
N ARG A 98 5.10 -2.12 -6.46
CA ARG A 98 4.04 -1.39 -7.17
C ARG A 98 3.07 -0.83 -6.13
N ARG A 99 3.07 0.49 -5.95
CA ARG A 99 2.29 1.17 -4.91
C ARG A 99 1.00 1.72 -5.51
N LYS A 100 -0.13 1.15 -5.12
CA LYS A 100 -1.48 1.49 -5.65
C LYS A 100 -2.50 1.71 -4.52
N GLY A 101 -2.05 2.13 -3.34
CA GLY A 101 -2.90 2.22 -2.14
C GLY A 101 -3.16 0.82 -1.57
N PRO A 102 -4.42 0.36 -1.46
CA PRO A 102 -4.75 -0.98 -0.93
C PRO A 102 -4.16 -2.11 -1.79
N ASP A 103 -4.11 -1.93 -3.12
CA ASP A 103 -3.54 -2.91 -4.07
C ASP A 103 -2.02 -2.82 -4.20
N THR A 104 -1.34 -2.35 -3.16
CA THR A 104 0.12 -2.31 -3.15
C THR A 104 0.65 -3.74 -3.22
N SER A 105 1.48 -4.01 -4.23
CA SER A 105 2.05 -5.32 -4.48
C SER A 105 3.56 -5.25 -4.61
N PHE A 106 4.23 -6.32 -4.25
CA PHE A 106 5.68 -6.43 -4.27
C PHE A 106 6.11 -7.78 -4.81
N THR A 107 7.27 -7.82 -5.44
CA THR A 107 7.80 -9.03 -6.08
C THR A 107 9.10 -9.42 -5.41
N LEU A 108 9.12 -10.64 -4.89
CA LEU A 108 10.29 -11.26 -4.30
C LEU A 108 10.88 -12.28 -5.28
N ARG A 109 12.21 -12.32 -5.36
CA ARG A 109 12.95 -13.30 -6.15
C ARG A 109 13.91 -14.06 -5.25
N ASN A 110 13.99 -15.37 -5.46
CA ASN A 110 14.96 -16.24 -4.82
C ASN A 110 15.50 -17.24 -5.85
N VAL A 111 16.70 -17.78 -5.62
CA VAL A 111 17.24 -18.91 -6.40
C VAL A 111 17.37 -20.10 -5.45
N VAL A 112 16.54 -21.11 -5.68
CA VAL A 112 16.47 -22.33 -4.88
C VAL A 112 16.92 -23.48 -5.77
N GLN A 113 17.92 -24.25 -5.35
CA GLN A 113 18.42 -25.41 -6.09
C GLN A 113 18.70 -25.13 -7.58
N ARG A 114 19.33 -23.98 -7.87
CA ARG A 114 19.63 -23.48 -9.24
C ARG A 114 18.41 -23.05 -10.08
N THR A 115 17.20 -23.14 -9.55
CA THR A 115 15.98 -22.63 -10.20
C THR A 115 15.62 -21.26 -9.64
N GLY A 116 15.38 -20.29 -10.53
CA GLY A 116 14.94 -18.95 -10.15
C GLY A 116 13.43 -18.92 -9.89
N VAL A 117 13.04 -18.67 -8.65
CA VAL A 117 11.62 -18.56 -8.24
C VAL A 117 11.28 -17.10 -7.99
N GLU A 118 10.20 -16.62 -8.61
CA GLU A 118 9.63 -15.30 -8.38
C GLU A 118 8.21 -15.41 -7.85
N MET A 119 7.91 -14.70 -6.76
CA MET A 119 6.58 -14.64 -6.18
C MET A 119 6.14 -13.19 -6.05
N ARG A 120 4.93 -12.89 -6.51
CA ARG A 120 4.30 -11.58 -6.35
C ARG A 120 3.24 -11.66 -5.26
N PHE A 121 3.37 -10.75 -4.31
CA PHE A 121 2.47 -10.63 -3.17
C PHE A 121 1.74 -9.29 -3.22
N SER A 122 0.50 -9.27 -2.75
CA SER A 122 -0.27 -8.05 -2.49
C SER A 122 -0.26 -7.79 -0.99
N ALA A 123 0.35 -6.69 -0.53
CA ALA A 123 0.41 -6.33 0.88
C ALA A 123 -1.00 -6.18 1.51
N GLY A 124 -1.98 -5.84 0.67
CA GLY A 124 -3.41 -5.77 0.98
C GLY A 124 -4.12 -7.12 1.21
N SER A 125 -3.45 -8.26 1.04
CA SER A 125 -4.11 -9.57 1.03
C SER A 125 -4.19 -10.20 2.42
N PRO A 126 -5.33 -10.79 2.82
CA PRO A 126 -5.47 -11.53 4.08
C PRO A 126 -4.66 -12.84 4.10
N VAL A 127 -4.17 -13.30 2.95
CA VAL A 127 -3.35 -14.51 2.84
C VAL A 127 -1.96 -14.29 3.46
N ILE A 128 -1.49 -13.04 3.53
CA ILE A 128 -0.21 -12.70 4.14
C ILE A 128 -0.42 -12.49 5.64
N LYS A 129 0.24 -13.32 6.44
CA LYS A 129 0.20 -13.23 7.92
C LYS A 129 1.19 -12.20 8.43
N ASP A 130 2.43 -12.24 7.92
CA ASP A 130 3.49 -11.36 8.38
C ASP A 130 4.55 -11.11 7.27
N VAL A 131 5.19 -9.94 7.34
CA VAL A 131 6.30 -9.54 6.46
C VAL A 131 7.46 -9.04 7.32
N LYS A 132 8.44 -9.91 7.56
CA LYS A 132 9.65 -9.59 8.33
C LYS A 132 10.76 -9.12 7.41
N VAL A 133 11.34 -7.95 7.71
CA VAL A 133 12.55 -7.47 7.04
C VAL A 133 13.75 -8.15 7.70
N ILE A 134 14.42 -9.04 6.96
CA ILE A 134 15.65 -9.67 7.43
C ILE A 134 16.82 -8.69 7.25
N GLN A 135 16.88 -8.05 6.08
CA GLN A 135 17.95 -7.13 5.73
C GLN A 135 17.41 -5.96 4.92
N TYR A 136 17.73 -4.74 5.34
CA TYR A 136 17.40 -3.54 4.58
C TYR A 136 18.40 -3.31 3.44
N ALA A 137 17.91 -2.79 2.32
CA ALA A 137 18.76 -2.31 1.22
C ALA A 137 19.74 -1.24 1.73
N GLY A 138 21.04 -1.40 1.44
CA GLY A 138 22.06 -0.47 1.93
C GLY A 138 22.69 -0.87 3.27
N GLY A 139 22.12 -1.81 4.00
CA GLY A 139 22.58 -2.20 5.35
C GLY A 139 23.54 -3.39 5.39
N GLY A 140 23.87 -4.00 4.25
CA GLY A 140 24.82 -5.11 4.20
C GLY A 140 26.28 -4.65 4.11
N GLY A 141 27.21 -5.42 4.68
CA GLY A 141 28.64 -5.22 4.44
C GLY A 141 29.04 -5.55 3.00
N GLY A 142 29.91 -4.72 2.40
CA GLY A 142 30.53 -4.94 1.08
C GLY A 142 29.73 -4.47 -0.15
N LYS A 143 30.22 -4.80 -1.36
CA LYS A 143 29.63 -4.35 -2.64
C LYS A 143 28.18 -4.82 -2.86
N GLY A 144 27.79 -5.96 -2.29
CA GLY A 144 26.43 -6.52 -2.37
C GLY A 144 25.42 -5.88 -1.41
N GLY A 145 25.89 -5.18 -0.38
CA GLY A 145 25.04 -4.50 0.59
C GLY A 145 24.78 -3.04 0.27
N ARG A 146 25.44 -2.47 -0.77
CA ARG A 146 25.24 -1.08 -1.19
C ARG A 146 23.82 -0.85 -1.68
N ARG A 147 23.24 0.30 -1.34
CA ARG A 147 21.93 0.70 -1.84
C ARG A 147 21.93 0.76 -3.36
N MET A 148 21.04 -0.01 -3.98
CA MET A 148 20.82 0.02 -5.42
C MET A 148 20.23 1.37 -5.85
N ARG A 149 20.71 1.89 -6.99
CA ARG A 149 20.24 3.16 -7.57
C ARG A 149 18.91 3.01 -8.33
N ARG A 150 18.61 1.83 -8.87
CA ARG A 150 17.40 1.58 -9.66
C ARG A 150 16.19 1.33 -8.76
N ALA A 151 15.03 1.87 -9.14
CA ALA A 151 13.77 1.66 -8.42
C ALA A 151 13.15 0.27 -8.60
N LYS A 152 13.56 -0.48 -9.64
CA LYS A 152 13.18 -1.87 -9.88
C LYS A 152 14.42 -2.64 -10.33
N LEU A 153 14.65 -3.80 -9.73
CA LEU A 153 15.85 -4.61 -9.90
C LEU A 153 15.62 -5.81 -10.82
N TYR A 154 14.87 -5.63 -11.90
CA TYR A 154 14.58 -6.73 -12.84
C TYR A 154 15.85 -7.31 -13.49
N TYR A 155 16.94 -6.54 -13.57
CA TYR A 155 18.24 -7.01 -14.05
C TYR A 155 18.86 -8.12 -13.18
N LEU A 156 18.36 -8.34 -11.95
CA LEU A 156 18.77 -9.46 -11.10
C LEU A 156 18.28 -10.82 -11.63
N ARG A 157 17.43 -10.83 -12.66
CA ARG A 157 17.06 -12.04 -13.40
C ARG A 157 18.25 -12.61 -14.14
N ASP A 158 18.97 -11.75 -14.84
CA ASP A 158 20.11 -12.10 -15.69
C ASP A 158 21.42 -12.18 -14.88
N GLN A 159 21.43 -11.60 -13.68
CA GLN A 159 22.62 -11.50 -12.81
C GLN A 159 22.40 -12.19 -11.45
N PRO A 160 22.26 -13.53 -11.41
CA PRO A 160 21.99 -14.28 -10.17
C PRO A 160 23.12 -14.18 -9.16
N GLN A 161 24.38 -13.99 -9.60
CA GLN A 161 25.53 -13.81 -8.71
C GLN A 161 25.38 -12.56 -7.83
N LYS A 162 24.92 -11.43 -8.40
CA LYS A 162 24.69 -10.19 -7.64
C LYS A 162 23.55 -10.36 -6.65
N MET A 163 22.51 -11.09 -7.02
CA MET A 163 21.39 -11.39 -6.14
C MET A 163 21.82 -12.27 -4.96
N ASN A 164 22.62 -13.32 -5.23
CA ASN A 164 23.17 -14.18 -4.20
C ASN A 164 24.04 -13.39 -3.23
N ALA A 165 24.84 -12.43 -3.73
CA ALA A 165 25.64 -11.54 -2.88
C ALA A 165 24.78 -10.69 -1.91
N ILE A 166 23.59 -10.25 -2.32
CA ILE A 166 22.63 -9.55 -1.44
C ILE A 166 22.12 -10.51 -0.37
N SER A 167 21.64 -11.69 -0.77
CA SER A 167 21.12 -12.70 0.16
C SER A 167 22.17 -13.26 1.11
N ALA A 168 23.44 -13.24 0.74
CA ALA A 168 24.55 -13.73 1.57
C ALA A 168 24.75 -12.88 2.83
N GLY A 169 24.27 -11.63 2.86
CA GLY A 169 24.28 -10.80 4.07
C GLY A 169 23.41 -11.40 5.18
N VAL A 170 22.33 -12.09 4.83
CA VAL A 170 21.42 -12.74 5.78
C VAL A 170 22.09 -13.89 6.52
N LYS A 171 22.80 -14.78 5.79
CA LYS A 171 23.47 -15.94 6.40
C LYS A 171 24.49 -15.54 7.47
N ARG A 172 25.13 -14.38 7.32
CA ARG A 172 26.09 -13.85 8.30
C ARG A 172 25.42 -13.31 9.55
N ALA A 173 24.26 -12.67 9.40
CA ALA A 173 23.52 -12.08 10.52
C ALA A 173 22.97 -13.14 11.48
N THR A 174 22.62 -14.33 10.96
CA THR A 174 22.16 -15.47 11.77
C THR A 174 23.28 -16.32 12.34
N ALA A 175 24.51 -16.25 11.80
CA ALA A 175 25.65 -17.02 12.27
C ALA A 175 26.44 -16.34 13.41
N ASN A 176 26.21 -15.05 13.64
CA ASN A 176 26.84 -14.25 14.70
C ASN A 176 25.86 -13.96 15.87
N GLN A 177 24.77 -14.72 15.97
CA GLN A 177 23.84 -14.71 17.10
C GLN A 177 23.94 -16.04 17.83
#